data_AF-A0A0F8WNW2-F1
#
_entry.id   AF-A0A0F8WNW2-F1
#
_cell.length_a   1.000
_cell.length_b   1.000
_cell.length_c   1.000
_cell.angle_alpha   90.00
_cell.angle_beta   90.00
_cell.angle_gamma   90.00
#
_symmetry.space_group_name_H-M   'P 1'
#
loop_
_entity.id
_entity.type
_entity.pdbx_description
1 polymer ?
#
loop_
_entity_poly.entity_id
_entity_poly.type
_entity_poly.pdbx_seq_one_letter_code
_entity_poly.pdbx_strand_id
1 'polypeptide(L)'
;MTNEQWGAGDPSKWSDWGSVKIGKREMKLIWGEHKHHYSDNRMYVIPEEGEPIDFDGHRILTDVVLRSRNYLKESELSGNEYRKGGTGEILADGEVVYEFFFRDIQWALLKAHSLIGKLSEHSSGWMIKSEREKLIGRKIY
;
A
#
# COMPACT_ATOMS: atom_id res chain seq x y z
N MET A 1 12.19 30.12 30.39
CA MET A 1 11.97 29.35 29.14
C MET A 1 12.11 27.89 29.51
N THR A 2 11.02 27.12 29.44
CA THR A 2 11.08 25.66 29.59
C THR A 2 11.89 25.11 28.42
N ASN A 3 13.00 24.42 28.68
CA ASN A 3 13.72 23.69 27.63
C ASN A 3 12.75 22.63 27.09
N GLU A 4 12.29 22.79 25.85
CA GLU A 4 11.50 21.75 25.20
C GLU A 4 12.34 20.47 25.12
N GLN A 5 11.79 19.39 25.68
CA GLN A 5 12.39 18.07 25.61
C GLN A 5 11.90 17.37 24.33
N TRP A 6 12.82 16.73 23.63
CA TRP A 6 12.59 16.03 22.36
C TRP A 6 13.11 14.58 22.46
N GLY A 7 12.50 13.67 21.72
CA GLY A 7 12.87 12.24 21.68
C GLY A 7 12.02 11.33 22.56
N ALA A 8 12.25 10.02 22.47
CA ALA A 8 11.36 9.03 23.09
C ALA A 8 11.29 9.09 24.62
N GLY A 9 12.29 9.68 25.30
CA GLY A 9 12.32 9.84 26.76
C GLY A 9 12.58 8.52 27.50
N ASP A 10 12.10 8.42 28.74
CA ASP A 10 12.36 7.26 29.62
C ASP A 10 11.65 5.98 29.12
N PRO A 11 12.39 4.88 28.85
CA PRO A 11 11.80 3.61 28.42
C PRO A 11 10.73 3.03 29.34
N SER A 12 10.78 3.34 30.64
CA SER A 12 9.77 2.87 31.61
C SER A 12 8.40 3.54 31.43
N LYS A 13 8.34 4.64 30.69
CA LYS A 13 7.11 5.42 30.43
C LYS A 13 6.54 5.22 29.03
N TRP A 14 7.20 4.43 28.19
CA TRP A 14 6.70 4.12 26.86
C TRP A 14 5.44 3.26 26.95
N SER A 15 4.48 3.51 26.06
CA SER A 15 3.35 2.60 25.86
C SER A 15 3.46 1.86 24.53
N ASP A 16 3.00 0.61 24.52
CA ASP A 16 2.92 -0.18 23.31
C ASP A 16 1.80 0.37 22.40
N TRP A 17 2.15 0.63 21.15
CA TRP A 17 1.22 1.15 20.15
C TRP A 17 0.97 0.17 19.01
N GLY A 18 1.69 -0.98 18.99
CA GLY A 18 1.53 -2.04 18.01
C GLY A 18 2.81 -2.29 17.21
N SER A 19 2.63 -2.62 15.93
CA SER A 19 3.74 -2.94 15.03
C SER A 19 3.59 -2.28 13.65
N VAL A 20 4.72 -2.10 12.98
CA VAL A 20 4.81 -1.61 11.61
C VAL A 20 5.69 -2.53 10.78
N LYS A 21 5.33 -2.71 9.50
CA LYS A 21 6.25 -3.29 8.52
C LYS A 21 7.14 -2.22 7.91
N ILE A 22 8.45 -2.37 8.07
CA ILE A 22 9.47 -1.57 7.40
C ILE A 22 10.28 -2.51 6.52
N GLY A 23 10.11 -2.36 5.20
CA GLY A 23 10.60 -3.35 4.24
C GLY A 23 9.94 -4.71 4.47
N LYS A 24 10.76 -5.74 4.74
CA LYS A 24 10.29 -7.11 5.04
C LYS A 24 10.21 -7.44 6.53
N ARG A 25 10.56 -6.50 7.40
CA ARG A 25 10.63 -6.72 8.85
C ARG A 25 9.44 -6.09 9.53
N GLU A 26 8.96 -6.75 10.57
CA GLU A 26 7.99 -6.18 11.50
C GLU A 26 8.73 -5.59 12.69
N MET A 27 8.47 -4.33 12.98
CA MET A 27 9.12 -3.57 14.06
C MET A 27 8.06 -3.05 15.03
N LYS A 28 8.45 -2.89 16.29
CA LYS A 28 7.54 -2.41 17.33
C LYS A 28 7.35 -0.90 17.19
N LEU A 29 6.10 -0.46 17.33
CA LEU A 29 5.72 0.93 17.50
C LEU A 29 5.45 1.22 18.97
N ILE A 30 5.99 2.33 19.43
CA ILE A 30 5.74 2.84 20.78
C ILE A 30 5.23 4.27 20.73
N TRP A 31 4.54 4.66 21.78
CA TRP A 31 4.28 6.06 22.09
C TRP A 31 5.26 6.51 23.18
N GLY A 32 6.15 7.45 22.82
CA GLY A 32 7.19 7.98 23.70
C GLY A 32 6.69 9.08 24.65
N GLU A 33 7.58 9.49 25.55
CA GLU A 33 7.28 10.52 26.55
C GLU A 33 7.18 11.92 25.91
N HIS A 34 8.11 12.25 25.01
CA HIS A 34 8.16 13.55 24.37
C HIS A 34 7.87 13.49 22.87
N LYS A 35 7.52 14.66 22.32
CA LYS A 35 7.30 14.84 20.89
C LYS A 35 8.62 14.80 20.12
N HIS A 36 8.54 14.33 18.89
CA HIS A 36 9.62 14.44 17.90
C HIS A 36 9.26 15.37 16.74
N HIS A 37 8.03 15.87 16.69
CA HIS A 37 7.56 16.81 15.68
C HIS A 37 6.72 17.93 16.31
N TYR A 38 6.67 19.10 15.66
CA TYR A 38 5.88 20.25 16.11
C TYR A 38 4.36 19.99 16.13
N SER A 39 3.90 18.95 15.46
CA SER A 39 2.50 18.50 15.46
C SER A 39 2.16 17.55 16.64
N ASP A 40 2.95 17.59 17.72
CA ASP A 40 2.79 16.75 18.92
C ASP A 40 2.82 15.23 18.67
N ASN A 41 3.43 14.78 17.57
CA ASN A 41 3.64 13.35 17.32
C ASN A 41 4.70 12.79 18.28
N ARG A 42 4.38 11.66 18.92
CA ARG A 42 5.25 10.92 19.85
C ARG A 42 5.40 9.45 19.45
N MET A 43 5.13 9.10 18.21
CA MET A 43 5.32 7.74 17.74
C MET A 43 6.79 7.48 17.42
N TYR A 44 7.32 6.37 17.92
CA TYR A 44 8.66 5.91 17.57
C TYR A 44 8.63 4.45 17.16
N VAL A 45 9.53 4.09 16.25
CA VAL A 45 9.87 2.71 15.92
C VAL A 45 11.05 2.27 16.79
N ILE A 46 10.97 1.06 17.32
CA ILE A 46 12.09 0.39 17.97
C ILE A 46 12.76 -0.53 16.94
N PRO A 47 13.94 -0.17 16.41
CA PRO A 47 14.72 -1.08 15.58
C PRO A 47 15.26 -2.27 16.40
N GLU A 48 15.64 -3.36 15.73
CA GLU A 48 16.25 -4.54 16.40
C GLU A 48 17.55 -4.17 17.12
N GLU A 49 18.28 -3.18 16.59
CA GLU A 49 19.51 -2.66 17.15
C GLU A 49 19.47 -1.12 17.08
N GLY A 50 19.82 -0.47 18.19
CA GLY A 50 19.93 0.99 18.28
C GLY A 50 18.81 1.67 19.07
N GLU A 51 18.78 2.99 18.96
CA GLU A 51 17.84 3.87 19.68
C GLU A 51 16.48 3.97 18.96
N PRO A 52 15.41 4.35 19.67
CA PRO A 52 14.11 4.65 19.06
C PRO A 52 14.23 5.72 17.97
N ILE A 53 13.52 5.52 16.86
CA ILE A 53 13.53 6.43 15.71
C ILE A 53 12.13 7.00 15.51
N ASP A 54 12.05 8.30 15.28
CA ASP A 54 10.82 9.04 14.97
C ASP A 54 10.00 8.36 13.87
N PHE A 55 8.69 8.18 14.09
CA PHE A 55 7.80 7.54 13.13
C PHE A 55 6.68 8.48 12.69
N ASP A 56 6.72 8.86 11.40
CA ASP A 56 5.80 9.81 10.77
C ASP A 56 4.55 9.15 10.16
N GLY A 57 4.34 7.86 10.42
CA GLY A 57 3.16 7.12 9.98
C GLY A 57 3.42 6.12 8.85
N HIS A 58 2.36 5.41 8.49
CA HIS A 58 2.41 4.34 7.52
C HIS A 58 2.18 4.86 6.10
N ARG A 59 2.92 4.29 5.14
CA ARG A 59 2.59 4.40 3.71
C ARG A 59 2.16 3.03 3.21
N ILE A 60 1.10 2.99 2.44
CA ILE A 60 0.69 1.77 1.74
C ILE A 60 1.59 1.61 0.51
N LEU A 61 2.24 0.45 0.38
CA LEU A 61 2.99 0.15 -0.83
C LEU A 61 1.99 -0.14 -1.95
N THR A 62 2.01 0.66 -3.01
CA THR A 62 1.17 0.46 -4.19
C THR A 62 2.03 0.06 -5.38
N ASP A 63 1.84 -1.15 -5.86
CA ASP A 63 2.54 -1.65 -7.05
C ASP A 63 1.58 -1.76 -8.24
N VAL A 64 2.10 -1.55 -9.44
CA VAL A 64 1.40 -1.82 -10.71
C VAL A 64 2.23 -2.81 -11.50
N VAL A 65 1.67 -4.00 -11.74
CA VAL A 65 2.34 -5.07 -12.49
C VAL A 65 1.60 -5.30 -13.81
N LEU A 66 2.29 -5.09 -14.93
CA LEU A 66 1.74 -5.28 -16.27
C LEU A 66 2.44 -6.46 -16.95
N ARG A 67 1.69 -7.50 -17.31
CA ARG A 67 2.22 -8.67 -18.02
C ARG A 67 1.58 -8.78 -19.40
N SER A 68 2.34 -8.44 -20.44
CA SER A 68 1.90 -8.56 -21.83
C SER A 68 2.03 -9.99 -22.35
N ARG A 69 1.03 -10.44 -23.11
CA ARG A 69 1.01 -11.74 -23.79
C ARG A 69 0.17 -11.67 -25.05
N ASN A 70 0.51 -12.49 -26.03
CA ASN A 70 -0.41 -12.78 -27.13
C ASN A 70 -1.40 -13.86 -26.68
N TYR A 71 -2.64 -13.79 -27.14
CA TYR A 71 -3.68 -14.79 -26.86
C TYR A 71 -4.43 -15.14 -28.13
N LEU A 72 -4.88 -16.40 -28.22
CA LEU A 72 -5.76 -16.83 -29.30
C LEU A 72 -7.17 -16.34 -28.98
N LYS A 73 -7.74 -15.53 -29.86
CA LYS A 73 -9.16 -15.23 -29.86
C LYS A 73 -9.82 -16.18 -30.85
N GLU A 74 -10.68 -17.03 -30.34
CA GLU A 74 -11.50 -17.92 -31.17
C GLU A 74 -12.85 -17.26 -31.45
N SER A 75 -13.33 -17.40 -32.69
CA SER A 75 -14.60 -16.84 -33.11
C SER A 75 -15.19 -17.65 -34.25
N GLU A 76 -16.41 -18.12 -34.06
CA GLU A 76 -17.14 -18.88 -35.08
C GLU A 76 -17.44 -18.05 -36.34
N LEU A 77 -17.60 -16.73 -36.19
CA LEU A 77 -17.98 -15.82 -37.28
C LEU A 77 -16.78 -15.23 -38.05
N SER A 78 -15.64 -15.06 -37.38
CA SER A 78 -14.48 -14.32 -37.93
C SER A 78 -13.20 -15.14 -38.00
N GLY A 79 -13.26 -16.41 -37.61
CA GLY A 79 -12.09 -17.27 -37.51
C GLY A 79 -11.21 -16.97 -36.29
N ASN A 80 -10.15 -17.76 -36.16
CA ASN A 80 -9.21 -17.67 -35.05
C ASN A 80 -8.11 -16.64 -35.35
N GLU A 81 -7.80 -15.79 -34.38
CA GLU A 81 -6.81 -14.71 -34.52
C GLU A 81 -5.94 -14.61 -33.26
N TYR A 82 -4.61 -14.61 -33.43
CA TYR A 82 -3.69 -14.26 -32.34
C TYR A 82 -3.67 -12.74 -32.14
N ARG A 83 -4.10 -12.29 -30.97
CA ARG A 83 -4.17 -10.87 -30.60
C ARG A 83 -3.19 -10.50 -29.51
N LYS A 84 -2.72 -9.25 -29.57
CA LYS A 84 -1.95 -8.62 -28.49
C LYS A 84 -2.86 -8.33 -27.29
N GLY A 85 -2.36 -8.60 -26.10
CA GLY A 85 -3.07 -8.36 -24.85
C GLY A 85 -2.15 -8.40 -23.65
N GLY A 86 -2.75 -8.38 -22.47
CA GLY A 86 -2.03 -8.48 -21.21
C GLY A 86 -2.95 -8.35 -20.02
N THR A 87 -2.43 -8.73 -18.87
CA THR A 87 -3.09 -8.55 -17.57
C THR A 87 -2.32 -7.52 -16.78
N GLY A 88 -3.03 -6.51 -16.28
CA GLY A 88 -2.54 -5.53 -15.33
C GLY A 88 -3.09 -5.82 -13.94
N GLU A 89 -2.24 -5.73 -12.93
CA GLU A 89 -2.56 -5.91 -11.51
C GLU A 89 -2.19 -4.64 -10.76
N ILE A 90 -3.03 -4.22 -9.81
CA ILE A 90 -2.71 -3.23 -8.79
C ILE A 90 -2.62 -3.98 -7.47
N LEU A 91 -1.51 -3.77 -6.75
CA LEU A 91 -1.24 -4.43 -5.48
C LEU A 91 -1.12 -3.43 -4.34
N ALA A 92 -1.49 -3.89 -3.15
CA ALA A 92 -1.46 -3.20 -1.88
C ALA A 92 -0.62 -4.01 -0.89
N ASP A 93 0.54 -3.52 -0.48
CA ASP A 93 1.46 -4.27 0.39
C ASP A 93 1.75 -5.70 -0.13
N GLY A 94 1.89 -5.83 -1.46
CA GLY A 94 2.15 -7.09 -2.15
C GLY A 94 0.92 -7.96 -2.44
N GLU A 95 -0.29 -7.52 -2.07
CA GLU A 95 -1.52 -8.27 -2.28
C GLU A 95 -2.33 -7.68 -3.44
N VAL A 96 -2.78 -8.52 -4.38
CA VAL A 96 -3.56 -8.06 -5.53
C VAL A 96 -4.92 -7.56 -5.07
N VAL A 97 -5.21 -6.29 -5.36
CA VAL A 97 -6.49 -5.65 -5.03
C VAL A 97 -7.34 -5.37 -6.25
N TYR A 98 -6.73 -5.30 -7.44
CA TYR A 98 -7.47 -5.09 -8.68
C TYR A 98 -6.74 -5.71 -9.88
N GLU A 99 -7.51 -6.32 -10.78
CA GLU A 99 -7.02 -6.89 -12.04
C GLU A 99 -7.76 -6.28 -13.24
N PHE A 100 -7.06 -6.06 -14.35
CA PHE A 100 -7.68 -5.62 -15.58
C PHE A 100 -6.94 -6.13 -16.83
N PHE A 101 -7.68 -6.29 -17.92
CA PHE A 101 -7.11 -6.58 -19.22
C PHE A 101 -6.70 -5.29 -19.95
N PHE A 102 -5.60 -5.36 -20.70
CA PHE A 102 -5.17 -4.28 -21.59
C PHE A 102 -4.64 -4.83 -22.93
N ARG A 103 -4.63 -3.99 -23.96
CA ARG A 103 -3.99 -4.29 -25.27
C ARG A 103 -2.78 -3.42 -25.55
N ASP A 104 -2.76 -2.24 -24.95
CA ASP A 104 -1.70 -1.24 -25.08
C ASP A 104 -1.16 -0.88 -23.68
N ILE A 105 0.16 -0.83 -23.54
CA ILE A 105 0.84 -0.61 -22.26
C ILE A 105 0.68 0.83 -21.78
N GLN A 106 0.71 1.81 -22.69
CA GLN A 106 0.57 3.21 -22.31
C GLN A 106 -0.82 3.48 -21.75
N TRP A 107 -1.86 2.95 -22.41
CA TRP A 107 -3.22 2.97 -21.90
C TRP A 107 -3.35 2.24 -20.56
N ALA A 108 -2.67 1.11 -20.39
CA ALA A 108 -2.69 0.35 -19.13
C ALA A 108 -2.14 1.16 -17.95
N LEU A 109 -1.04 1.91 -18.17
CA LEU A 109 -0.45 2.78 -17.16
C LEU A 109 -1.38 3.94 -16.79
N LEU A 110 -1.96 4.62 -17.79
CA LEU A 110 -2.93 5.70 -17.56
C LEU A 110 -4.17 5.21 -16.81
N LYS A 111 -4.66 4.02 -17.18
CA LYS A 111 -5.77 3.37 -16.49
C LYS A 111 -5.41 3.03 -15.05
N ALA A 112 -4.23 2.45 -14.81
CA ALA A 112 -3.77 2.14 -13.45
C ALA A 112 -3.68 3.41 -12.58
N HIS A 113 -3.13 4.50 -13.11
CA HIS A 113 -3.09 5.79 -12.40
C HIS A 113 -4.49 6.27 -12.00
N SER A 114 -5.44 6.26 -12.92
CA SER A 114 -6.83 6.63 -12.62
C SER A 114 -7.47 5.71 -11.57
N LEU A 115 -7.25 4.40 -11.67
CA LEU A 115 -7.80 3.42 -10.73
C LEU A 115 -7.21 3.59 -9.32
N ILE A 116 -5.91 3.88 -9.21
CA ILE A 116 -5.26 4.18 -7.92
C ILE A 116 -5.87 5.42 -7.28
N GLY A 117 -6.12 6.48 -8.06
CA GLY A 117 -6.82 7.68 -7.59
C GLY A 117 -8.18 7.33 -6.98
N LYS A 118 -9.00 6.56 -7.70
CA LYS A 118 -10.32 6.14 -7.22
C LYS A 118 -10.25 5.20 -6.01
N LEU A 119 -9.27 4.29 -5.96
CA LEU A 119 -9.04 3.45 -4.78
C LEU A 119 -8.69 4.28 -3.54
N SER A 120 -7.98 5.40 -3.74
CA SER A 120 -7.59 6.31 -2.66
C SER A 120 -8.75 7.17 -2.15
N GLU A 121 -9.77 7.40 -2.98
CA GLU A 121 -11.01 8.13 -2.62
C GLU A 121 -11.98 7.30 -1.77
N HIS A 122 -11.79 5.97 -1.70
CA HIS A 122 -12.60 5.09 -0.85
C HIS A 122 -11.93 4.84 0.49
N SER A 123 -12.62 5.21 1.58
CA SER A 123 -12.15 4.96 2.94
C SER A 123 -12.05 3.46 3.24
N SER A 124 -10.81 2.99 3.28
CA SER A 124 -10.27 1.98 4.22
C SER A 124 -10.61 0.49 4.11
N GLY A 125 -11.52 0.05 3.23
CA GLY A 125 -11.89 -1.39 3.20
C GLY A 125 -10.91 -2.34 2.49
N TRP A 126 -10.13 -1.86 1.51
CA TRP A 126 -9.26 -2.74 0.71
C TRP A 126 -8.01 -3.23 1.45
N MET A 127 -7.65 -2.60 2.57
CA MET A 127 -6.56 -3.03 3.44
C MET A 127 -7.00 -4.12 4.43
N ILE A 128 -8.30 -4.24 4.71
CA ILE A 128 -8.86 -5.26 5.59
C ILE A 128 -9.14 -6.51 4.75
N LYS A 129 -8.43 -7.61 5.00
CA LYS A 129 -8.52 -8.84 4.19
C LYS A 129 -9.96 -9.34 3.97
N SER A 130 -10.79 -9.32 5.02
CA SER A 130 -12.20 -9.77 4.96
C SER A 130 -13.11 -8.85 4.12
N GLU A 131 -12.69 -7.62 3.88
CA GLU A 131 -13.39 -6.68 3.00
C GLU A 131 -12.78 -6.68 1.60
N ARG A 132 -11.46 -6.87 1.47
CA ARG A 132 -10.73 -7.01 0.20
C ARG A 132 -11.31 -8.09 -0.70
N GLU A 133 -11.60 -9.27 -0.17
CA GLU A 133 -12.19 -10.38 -0.95
C GLU A 133 -13.53 -9.99 -1.61
N LYS A 134 -14.28 -9.07 -1.01
CA LYS A 134 -15.56 -8.56 -1.55
C LYS A 134 -15.38 -7.49 -2.63
N LEU A 135 -14.16 -6.98 -2.78
CA LEU A 135 -13.82 -5.88 -3.69
C LEU A 135 -13.13 -6.39 -4.98
N ILE A 136 -12.51 -7.58 -4.95
CA ILE A 136 -11.90 -8.20 -6.13
C ILE A 136 -12.97 -8.42 -7.21
N GLY A 137 -12.79 -7.80 -8.38
CA GLY A 137 -13.70 -7.92 -9.53
C GLY A 137 -14.87 -6.92 -9.59
N ARG A 138 -15.05 -6.06 -8.58
CA ARG A 138 -16.07 -4.99 -8.64
C ARG A 138 -15.62 -3.83 -9.54
N LYS A 139 -16.56 -3.25 -10.30
CA LYS A 139 -16.30 -2.00 -11.04
C LYS A 139 -16.13 -0.85 -10.05
N ILE A 140 -15.01 -0.14 -10.17
CA ILE A 140 -14.75 1.11 -9.46
C ILE A 140 -15.33 2.23 -10.33
N TYR A 141 -16.37 2.90 -9.84
CA TYR A 141 -17.04 4.01 -10.55
C TYR A 141 -16.25 5.31 -10.37
#